data_AF-A0A523HU94-F1
#
_entry.id   AF-A0A523HU94-F1
#
_cell.length_a   1.000
_cell.length_b   1.000
_cell.length_c   1.000
_cell.angle_alpha   90.00
_cell.angle_beta   90.00
_cell.angle_gamma   90.00
#
_symmetry.space_group_name_H-M   'P 1'
#
loop_
_entity.id
_entity.type
_entity.pdbx_description
1 polymer ?
#
loop_
_entity_poly.entity_id
_entity_poly.type
_entity_poly.pdbx_seq_one_letter_code
_entity_poly.pdbx_strand_id
1 'polypeptide(L)'
;MAIASTMPGKLHPVAKWSLIIGPVLVVVFNFLLPTNGFDPVNPEDSGAFIAKLGADADLANVYIVLILLGIVLYTRAIIGLWQAAPAGPAKQRLTVGMLGAVAALSFWGVVLGLGFAEAAASESVVDATAAAGAGVAGMAEKAATATVIATTLHAGFFGVFQIATYVAYISLIPIGGGIAVSGIVRKEFGWLIIAIGVVTLVLTSVMPIKTEAGNVTFGIIALVWGLTFLVMGLQIMRQDMNGSNASTDSTE
;
A
#
# COMPACT_ATOMS: atom_id res chain seq x y z
N MET A 1 -25.90 0.54 -22.52
CA MET A 1 -25.27 1.51 -21.60
C MET A 1 -23.95 1.93 -22.23
N ALA A 2 -23.91 3.08 -22.88
CA ALA A 2 -22.71 3.55 -23.58
C ALA A 2 -21.72 4.10 -22.55
N ILE A 3 -20.55 3.48 -22.44
CA ILE A 3 -19.42 4.05 -21.72
C ILE A 3 -18.96 5.24 -22.55
N ALA A 4 -19.14 6.45 -22.03
CA ALA A 4 -18.62 7.67 -22.65
C ALA A 4 -17.12 7.46 -22.87
N SER A 5 -16.73 7.28 -24.13
CA SER A 5 -15.33 7.09 -24.50
C SER A 5 -14.58 8.38 -24.20
N THR A 6 -13.80 8.39 -23.13
CA THR A 6 -12.78 9.42 -22.92
C THR A 6 -11.88 9.42 -24.16
N MET A 7 -11.70 10.59 -24.78
CA MET A 7 -10.77 10.72 -25.90
C MET A 7 -9.41 10.13 -25.49
N PRO A 8 -8.73 9.37 -26.37
CA PRO A 8 -7.40 8.86 -26.11
C PRO A 8 -6.49 9.99 -25.61
N GLY A 9 -5.79 9.76 -24.49
CA GLY A 9 -4.82 10.71 -23.95
C GLY A 9 -5.25 11.53 -22.72
N LYS A 10 -6.50 11.48 -22.25
CA LYS A 10 -6.91 12.14 -20.99
C LYS A 10 -7.27 11.14 -19.89
N LEU A 11 -6.72 11.35 -18.69
CA LEU A 11 -6.97 10.49 -17.54
C LEU A 11 -8.36 10.75 -16.94
N HIS A 12 -9.14 9.68 -16.72
CA HIS A 12 -10.48 9.77 -16.15
C HIS A 12 -10.46 10.45 -14.76
N PRO A 13 -11.44 11.32 -14.41
CA PRO A 13 -11.45 12.05 -13.15
C PRO A 13 -11.27 11.17 -11.90
N VAL A 14 -11.94 10.02 -11.88
CA VAL A 14 -11.82 9.10 -10.73
C VAL A 14 -10.41 8.51 -10.62
N ALA A 15 -9.74 8.21 -11.74
CA ALA A 15 -8.37 7.72 -11.70
C ALA A 15 -7.39 8.79 -11.21
N LYS A 16 -7.60 10.06 -11.59
CA LYS A 16 -6.82 11.20 -11.07
C LYS A 16 -6.94 11.33 -9.56
N TRP A 17 -8.16 11.34 -9.01
CA TRP A 17 -8.37 11.39 -7.57
C TRP A 17 -7.81 10.18 -6.85
N SER A 18 -7.92 8.99 -7.47
CA SER A 18 -7.36 7.76 -6.91
C SER A 18 -5.82 7.81 -6.83
N LEU A 19 -5.17 8.49 -7.78
CA LEU A 19 -3.71 8.71 -7.81
C LEU A 19 -3.22 9.65 -6.69
N ILE A 20 -4.12 10.42 -6.08
CA ILE A 20 -3.83 11.35 -4.99
C ILE A 20 -4.20 10.70 -3.65
N ILE A 21 -5.46 10.28 -3.52
CA ILE A 21 -6.01 9.76 -2.27
C ILE A 21 -5.40 8.41 -1.93
N GLY A 22 -5.25 7.51 -2.90
CA GLY A 22 -4.72 6.16 -2.67
C GLY A 22 -3.34 6.18 -1.99
N PRO A 23 -2.34 6.85 -2.59
CA PRO A 23 -1.01 7.00 -1.98
C PRO A 23 -1.02 7.67 -0.60
N VAL A 24 -1.84 8.71 -0.41
CA VAL A 24 -1.96 9.37 0.91
C VAL A 24 -2.45 8.39 1.97
N LEU A 25 -3.49 7.59 1.68
CA LEU A 25 -4.01 6.61 2.63
C LEU A 25 -2.98 5.53 2.99
N VAL A 26 -2.19 5.07 2.02
CA VAL A 26 -1.11 4.10 2.27
C VAL A 26 -0.01 4.71 3.16
N VAL A 27 0.35 5.98 2.94
CA VAL A 27 1.33 6.68 3.80
C VAL A 27 0.77 6.84 5.21
N VAL A 28 -0.47 7.34 5.36
CA VAL A 28 -1.11 7.54 6.66
C VAL A 28 -1.16 6.23 7.45
N PHE A 29 -1.54 5.11 6.83
CA PHE A 29 -1.49 3.80 7.48
C PHE A 29 -0.08 3.46 8.01
N ASN A 30 0.94 3.59 7.16
CA ASN A 30 2.28 3.13 7.49
C ASN A 30 2.86 3.82 8.73
N PHE A 31 2.49 5.08 8.97
CA PHE A 31 3.00 5.86 10.11
C PHE A 31 2.07 5.91 11.32
N LEU A 32 0.80 5.52 11.18
CA LEU A 32 -0.17 5.60 12.27
C LEU A 32 -0.55 4.24 12.85
N LEU A 33 -0.22 3.12 12.18
CA LEU A 33 -0.45 1.80 12.75
C LEU A 33 0.33 1.66 14.09
N PRO A 34 -0.31 1.22 15.19
CA PRO A 34 0.29 1.21 16.54
C PRO A 34 1.63 0.49 16.65
N THR A 35 1.88 -0.48 15.77
CA THR A 35 3.11 -1.30 15.75
C THR A 35 4.18 -0.78 14.79
N ASN A 36 3.82 0.10 13.85
CA ASN A 36 4.71 0.55 12.76
C ASN A 36 5.03 2.04 12.79
N GLY A 37 4.36 2.83 13.65
CA GLY A 37 4.42 4.29 13.64
C GLY A 37 5.79 4.90 13.98
N PHE A 38 5.80 6.12 14.54
CA PHE A 38 7.06 6.83 14.83
C PHE A 38 7.99 6.11 15.82
N ASP A 39 7.46 5.18 16.60
CA ASP A 39 8.20 4.29 17.49
C ASP A 39 7.80 2.84 17.19
N PRO A 40 8.39 2.23 16.15
CA PRO A 40 7.97 0.93 15.66
C PRO A 40 8.40 -0.18 16.63
N VAL A 41 7.50 -1.14 16.85
CA VAL A 41 7.85 -2.35 17.61
C VAL A 41 8.66 -3.28 16.70
N ASN A 42 9.77 -3.81 17.20
CA ASN A 42 10.53 -4.81 16.47
C ASN A 42 9.64 -6.03 16.18
N PRO A 43 9.33 -6.35 14.92
CA PRO A 43 8.44 -7.48 14.64
C PRO A 43 9.03 -8.84 15.03
N GLU A 44 10.36 -8.96 15.21
CA GLU A 44 10.93 -10.20 15.73
C GLU A 44 10.62 -10.43 17.22
N ASP A 45 10.30 -9.36 17.96
CA ASP A 45 9.71 -9.46 19.30
C ASP A 45 8.19 -9.63 19.19
N SER A 46 7.79 -10.83 18.78
CA SER A 46 6.37 -11.17 18.64
C SER A 46 5.57 -10.95 19.92
N GLY A 47 6.18 -11.08 21.10
CA GLY A 47 5.50 -10.86 22.38
C GLY A 47 5.14 -9.39 22.58
N ALA A 48 6.11 -8.49 22.41
CA ALA A 48 5.88 -7.05 22.46
C ALA A 48 4.91 -6.58 21.36
N PHE A 49 5.06 -7.13 20.15
CA PHE A 49 4.20 -6.79 19.01
C PHE A 49 2.75 -7.18 19.26
N ILE A 50 2.49 -8.42 19.68
CA ILE A 50 1.14 -8.93 19.98
C ILE A 50 0.53 -8.15 21.15
N ALA A 51 1.30 -7.86 22.20
CA ALA A 51 0.81 -7.08 23.32
C ALA A 51 0.37 -5.67 22.88
N LYS A 52 1.20 -4.99 22.06
CA LYS A 52 0.89 -3.66 21.54
C LYS A 52 -0.29 -3.67 20.58
N LEU A 53 -0.31 -4.62 19.65
CA LEU A 53 -1.39 -4.76 18.68
C LEU A 53 -2.72 -5.08 19.37
N GLY A 54 -2.71 -5.96 20.37
CA GLY A 54 -3.91 -6.33 21.13
C GLY A 54 -4.47 -5.20 21.97
N ALA A 55 -3.61 -4.40 22.60
CA ALA A 55 -4.03 -3.23 23.37
C ALA A 55 -4.68 -2.13 22.51
N ASP A 56 -4.31 -2.06 21.22
CA ASP A 56 -4.79 -1.05 20.26
C ASP A 56 -5.57 -1.70 19.10
N ALA A 57 -6.22 -2.85 19.31
CA ALA A 57 -6.80 -3.67 18.24
C ALA A 57 -7.88 -2.93 17.42
N ASP A 58 -8.77 -2.19 18.09
CA ASP A 58 -9.78 -1.34 17.42
C ASP A 58 -9.15 -0.33 16.47
N LEU A 59 -8.09 0.34 16.94
CA LEU A 59 -7.39 1.34 16.16
C LEU A 59 -6.61 0.69 15.00
N ALA A 60 -5.99 -0.46 15.23
CA ALA A 60 -5.34 -1.25 14.20
C ALA A 60 -6.32 -1.64 13.09
N ASN A 61 -7.53 -2.08 13.44
CA ASN A 61 -8.59 -2.43 12.47
C ASN A 61 -8.96 -1.24 11.58
N VAL A 62 -9.10 -0.03 12.16
CA VAL A 62 -9.36 1.20 11.38
C VAL A 62 -8.25 1.44 10.37
N TYR A 63 -6.99 1.35 10.79
CA TYR A 63 -5.85 1.57 9.92
C TYR A 63 -5.76 0.51 8.81
N ILE A 64 -6.02 -0.76 9.11
CA ILE A 64 -6.06 -1.85 8.11
C ILE A 64 -7.11 -1.55 7.03
N VAL A 65 -8.29 -1.02 7.39
CA VAL A 65 -9.30 -0.58 6.41
C VAL A 65 -8.78 0.59 5.57
N LEU A 66 -8.11 1.57 6.18
CA LEU A 66 -7.59 2.73 5.45
C LEU A 66 -6.54 2.33 4.40
N ILE A 67 -5.61 1.43 4.72
CA ILE A 67 -4.67 0.93 3.70
C ILE A 67 -5.37 0.08 2.64
N LEU A 68 -6.37 -0.73 2.98
CA LEU A 68 -7.13 -1.47 1.97
C LEU A 68 -7.72 -0.52 0.93
N LEU A 69 -8.38 0.55 1.38
CA LEU A 69 -8.90 1.59 0.51
C LEU A 69 -7.78 2.27 -0.29
N GLY A 70 -6.65 2.56 0.35
CA GLY A 70 -5.46 3.14 -0.29
C GLY A 70 -4.94 2.30 -1.45
N ILE A 71 -4.76 1.00 -1.26
CA ILE A 71 -4.24 0.08 -2.27
C ILE A 71 -5.27 -0.14 -3.39
N VAL A 72 -6.56 -0.25 -3.07
CA VAL A 72 -7.63 -0.36 -4.08
C VAL A 72 -7.65 0.89 -4.98
N LEU A 73 -7.58 2.07 -4.39
CA LEU A 73 -7.52 3.34 -5.14
C LEU A 73 -6.23 3.42 -5.97
N TYR A 74 -5.08 3.05 -5.39
CA TYR A 74 -3.83 3.01 -6.15
C TYR A 74 -3.93 2.11 -7.38
N THR A 75 -4.40 0.88 -7.23
CA THR A 75 -4.58 -0.05 -8.36
C THR A 75 -5.55 0.52 -9.41
N ARG A 76 -6.64 1.16 -8.97
CA ARG A 76 -7.55 1.88 -9.87
C ARG A 76 -6.86 3.00 -10.64
N ALA A 77 -5.96 3.74 -9.99
CA ALA A 77 -5.19 4.79 -10.62
C ALA A 77 -4.25 4.23 -11.70
N ILE A 78 -3.58 3.10 -11.43
CA ILE A 78 -2.75 2.40 -12.42
C ILE A 78 -3.57 1.91 -13.62
N ILE A 79 -4.77 1.35 -13.40
CA ILE A 79 -5.69 0.98 -14.48
C ILE A 79 -6.05 2.22 -15.32
N GLY A 80 -6.31 3.36 -14.69
CA GLY A 80 -6.58 4.61 -15.40
C GLY A 80 -5.40 5.09 -16.24
N LEU A 81 -4.18 5.05 -15.69
CA LEU A 81 -2.95 5.39 -16.42
C LEU A 81 -2.76 4.47 -17.63
N TRP A 82 -2.99 3.16 -17.43
CA TRP A 82 -3.01 2.20 -18.54
C TRP A 82 -4.04 2.56 -19.59
N GLN A 83 -5.29 2.89 -19.21
CA GLN A 83 -6.34 3.29 -20.15
C GLN A 83 -5.97 4.54 -20.96
N ALA A 84 -5.38 5.54 -20.31
CA ALA A 84 -4.98 6.80 -20.93
C ALA A 84 -3.74 6.69 -21.84
N ALA A 85 -2.94 5.64 -21.70
CA ALA A 85 -1.69 5.49 -22.44
C ALA A 85 -1.91 5.32 -23.95
N PRO A 86 -1.07 5.96 -24.79
CA PRO A 86 -1.13 5.81 -26.24
C PRO A 86 -0.74 4.38 -26.66
N ALA A 87 -1.28 3.94 -27.80
CA ALA A 87 -0.93 2.65 -28.37
C ALA A 87 0.59 2.53 -28.63
N GLY A 88 1.13 1.31 -28.53
CA GLY A 88 2.54 1.02 -28.72
C GLY A 88 3.28 0.70 -27.41
N PRO A 89 4.59 1.02 -27.31
CA PRO A 89 5.44 0.58 -26.19
C PRO A 89 4.94 1.01 -24.81
N ALA A 90 4.37 2.22 -24.69
CA ALA A 90 3.82 2.74 -23.45
C ALA A 90 2.68 1.85 -22.92
N LYS A 91 1.68 1.58 -23.77
CA LYS A 91 0.54 0.72 -23.43
C LYS A 91 0.97 -0.69 -23.07
N GLN A 92 1.89 -1.29 -23.83
CA GLN A 92 2.37 -2.66 -23.58
C GLN A 92 3.02 -2.78 -22.20
N ARG A 93 3.90 -1.84 -21.84
CA ARG A 93 4.55 -1.80 -20.52
C ARG A 93 3.53 -1.57 -19.40
N LEU A 94 2.61 -0.62 -19.59
CA LEU A 94 1.55 -0.38 -18.61
C LEU A 94 0.56 -1.53 -18.49
N THR A 95 0.37 -2.37 -19.52
CA THR A 95 -0.42 -3.60 -19.39
C THR A 95 0.24 -4.54 -18.39
N VAL A 96 1.55 -4.80 -18.51
CA VAL A 96 2.29 -5.64 -17.56
C VAL A 96 2.26 -5.03 -16.16
N GLY A 97 2.48 -3.72 -16.06
CA GLY A 97 2.41 -2.98 -14.81
C GLY A 97 1.04 -3.04 -14.13
N MET A 98 -0.04 -2.88 -14.90
CA MET A 98 -1.41 -2.97 -14.41
C MET A 98 -1.74 -4.38 -13.90
N LEU A 99 -1.36 -5.42 -14.64
CA LEU A 99 -1.53 -6.80 -14.18
C LEU A 99 -0.75 -7.07 -12.89
N GLY A 100 0.48 -6.55 -12.80
CA GLY A 100 1.29 -6.60 -11.59
C GLY A 100 0.65 -5.87 -10.41
N ALA A 101 0.06 -4.70 -10.61
CA ALA A 101 -0.65 -3.94 -9.58
C ALA A 101 -1.91 -4.67 -9.09
N VAL A 102 -2.65 -5.33 -9.99
CA VAL A 102 -3.79 -6.18 -9.62
C VAL A 102 -3.33 -7.40 -8.84
N ALA A 103 -2.25 -8.06 -9.26
CA ALA A 103 -1.67 -9.17 -8.49
C ALA A 103 -1.21 -8.72 -7.11
N ALA A 104 -0.55 -7.57 -7.01
CA ALA A 104 -0.13 -6.98 -5.74
C ALA A 104 -1.32 -6.70 -4.83
N LEU A 105 -2.41 -6.14 -5.35
CA LEU A 105 -3.66 -5.93 -4.60
C LEU A 105 -4.19 -7.24 -4.01
N SER A 106 -4.16 -8.35 -4.76
CA SER A 106 -4.57 -9.66 -4.27
C SER A 106 -3.71 -10.13 -3.09
N PHE A 107 -2.38 -10.03 -3.20
CA PHE A 107 -1.48 -10.40 -2.10
C PHE A 107 -1.68 -9.50 -0.88
N TRP A 108 -1.79 -8.20 -1.08
CA TRP A 108 -2.10 -7.25 -0.01
C TRP A 108 -3.46 -7.53 0.64
N GLY A 109 -4.47 -7.97 -0.12
CA GLY A 109 -5.73 -8.42 0.45
C GLY A 109 -5.55 -9.56 1.45
N VAL A 110 -4.65 -10.52 1.17
CA VAL A 110 -4.29 -11.60 2.10
C VAL A 110 -3.54 -11.07 3.31
N VAL A 111 -2.55 -10.20 3.11
CA VAL A 111 -1.80 -9.55 4.22
C VAL A 111 -2.74 -8.85 5.19
N LEU A 112 -3.67 -8.04 4.67
CA LEU A 112 -4.62 -7.29 5.49
C LEU A 112 -5.65 -8.20 6.16
N GLY A 113 -6.08 -9.27 5.49
CA GLY A 113 -6.92 -10.31 6.10
C GLY A 113 -6.24 -11.00 7.28
N LEU A 114 -4.95 -11.35 7.13
CA LEU A 114 -4.14 -11.87 8.23
C LEU A 114 -3.97 -10.84 9.36
N GLY A 115 -3.76 -9.57 9.02
CA GLY A 115 -3.67 -8.49 9.98
C GLY A 115 -4.93 -8.32 10.83
N PHE A 116 -6.12 -8.41 10.23
CA PHE A 116 -7.39 -8.41 10.98
C PHE A 116 -7.49 -9.59 11.95
N ALA A 117 -7.14 -10.79 11.47
CA ALA A 117 -7.16 -11.99 12.30
C ALA A 117 -6.14 -11.90 13.45
N GLU A 118 -4.96 -11.36 13.17
CA GLU A 118 -3.89 -11.17 14.16
C GLU A 118 -4.30 -10.15 15.21
N ALA A 119 -4.90 -9.02 14.83
CA ALA A 119 -5.40 -8.02 15.76
C ALA A 119 -6.45 -8.62 16.72
N ALA A 120 -7.42 -9.36 16.20
CA ALA A 120 -8.45 -10.03 17.01
C ALA A 120 -7.87 -11.11 17.93
N ALA A 121 -6.90 -11.90 17.45
CA ALA A 121 -6.23 -12.89 18.28
C ALA A 121 -5.39 -12.22 19.38
N SER A 122 -4.72 -11.11 19.07
CA SER A 122 -3.90 -10.33 19.99
C SER A 122 -4.74 -9.67 21.09
N GLU A 123 -5.91 -9.13 20.75
CA GLU A 123 -6.89 -8.64 21.73
C GLU A 123 -7.30 -9.74 22.70
N SER A 124 -7.61 -10.94 22.18
CA SER A 124 -7.92 -12.09 23.04
C SER A 124 -6.76 -12.52 23.93
N VAL A 125 -5.50 -12.28 23.54
CA VAL A 125 -4.33 -12.52 24.41
C VAL A 125 -4.35 -11.55 25.58
N VAL A 126 -4.52 -10.25 25.30
CA VAL A 126 -4.54 -9.19 26.32
C VAL A 126 -5.66 -9.44 27.33
N ASP A 127 -6.88 -9.65 26.86
CA ASP A 127 -8.05 -9.87 27.73
C ASP A 127 -7.94 -11.12 28.58
N ALA A 128 -7.53 -12.24 27.97
CA ALA A 128 -7.40 -13.51 28.69
C ALA A 128 -6.25 -13.44 29.72
N THR A 129 -5.16 -12.75 29.40
CA THR A 129 -4.02 -12.57 30.32
C THR A 129 -4.44 -11.71 31.51
N ALA A 130 -5.17 -10.61 31.27
CA ALA A 130 -5.68 -9.77 32.34
C ALA A 130 -6.64 -10.54 33.27
N ALA A 131 -7.57 -11.31 32.69
CA ALA A 131 -8.51 -12.12 33.46
C ALA A 131 -7.81 -13.27 34.24
N ALA A 132 -6.78 -13.89 33.66
CA ALA A 132 -5.94 -14.87 34.36
C ALA A 132 -5.21 -14.24 35.55
N GLY A 133 -4.66 -13.04 35.38
CA GLY A 133 -4.03 -12.26 36.45
C GLY A 133 -5.00 -11.92 37.58
N ALA A 134 -6.29 -11.76 37.27
CA ALA A 134 -7.36 -11.58 38.25
C ALA A 134 -7.87 -12.89 38.89
N GLY A 135 -7.30 -14.05 38.53
CA GLY A 135 -7.64 -15.35 39.10
C GLY A 135 -8.90 -16.01 38.52
N VAL A 136 -9.39 -15.56 37.35
CA VAL A 136 -10.55 -16.16 36.70
C VAL A 136 -10.19 -17.57 36.19
N ALA A 137 -10.93 -18.58 36.63
CA ALA A 137 -10.68 -19.98 36.28
C ALA A 137 -10.71 -20.21 34.75
N GLY A 138 -9.74 -20.98 34.25
CA GLY A 138 -9.61 -21.33 32.82
C GLY A 138 -9.01 -20.25 31.92
N MET A 139 -8.83 -19.01 32.41
CA MET A 139 -8.30 -17.93 31.57
C MET A 139 -6.81 -18.05 31.26
N ALA A 140 -6.03 -18.70 32.14
CA ALA A 140 -4.60 -18.95 31.88
C ALA A 140 -4.39 -19.87 30.67
N GLU A 141 -5.21 -20.92 30.54
CA GLU A 141 -5.19 -21.82 29.38
C GLU A 141 -5.64 -21.09 28.11
N LYS A 142 -6.73 -20.31 28.20
CA LYS A 142 -7.21 -19.49 27.08
C LYS A 142 -6.14 -18.50 26.59
N ALA A 143 -5.43 -17.84 27.50
CA ALA A 143 -4.34 -16.92 27.16
C ALA A 143 -3.19 -17.62 26.43
N ALA A 144 -2.83 -18.84 26.87
CA ALA A 144 -1.83 -19.65 26.19
C ALA A 144 -2.26 -20.04 24.77
N THR A 145 -3.51 -20.50 24.60
CA THR A 145 -4.05 -20.82 23.26
C THR A 145 -4.11 -19.60 22.35
N ALA A 146 -4.60 -18.46 22.84
CA ALA A 146 -4.66 -17.22 22.07
C ALA A 146 -3.26 -16.77 21.63
N THR A 147 -2.24 -16.91 22.50
CA THR A 147 -0.85 -16.58 22.19
C THR A 147 -0.30 -17.42 21.05
N VAL A 148 -0.58 -18.73 21.04
CA VAL A 148 -0.15 -19.62 19.95
C VAL A 148 -0.81 -19.22 18.62
N ILE A 149 -2.08 -18.86 18.64
CA ILE A 149 -2.79 -18.39 17.44
C ILE A 149 -2.20 -17.07 16.94
N ALA A 150 -2.03 -16.08 17.83
CA ALA A 150 -1.50 -14.76 17.48
C ALA A 150 -0.08 -14.84 16.92
N THR A 151 0.82 -15.60 17.55
CA THR A 151 2.20 -15.80 17.06
C THR A 151 2.25 -16.54 15.71
N THR A 152 1.35 -17.50 15.49
CA THR A 152 1.24 -18.19 14.19
C THR A 152 0.77 -17.24 13.09
N LEU A 153 -0.25 -16.42 13.39
CA LEU A 153 -0.76 -15.40 12.46
C LEU A 153 0.29 -14.35 12.15
N HIS A 154 1.04 -13.90 13.17
CA HIS A 154 2.15 -12.95 13.03
C HIS A 154 3.22 -13.46 12.05
N ALA A 155 3.66 -14.71 12.21
CA ALA A 155 4.61 -15.34 11.29
C ALA A 155 4.05 -15.43 9.86
N GLY A 156 2.77 -15.79 9.72
CA GLY A 156 2.08 -15.83 8.44
C GLY A 156 1.96 -14.44 7.79
N PHE A 157 1.57 -13.43 8.57
CA PHE A 157 1.41 -12.05 8.14
C PHE A 157 2.71 -11.53 7.53
N PHE A 158 3.82 -11.60 8.26
CA PHE A 158 5.11 -11.10 7.75
C PHE A 158 5.66 -11.92 6.57
N GLY A 159 5.39 -13.23 6.53
CA GLY A 159 5.73 -14.07 5.38
C GLY A 159 5.02 -13.62 4.10
N VAL A 160 3.70 -13.41 4.16
CA VAL A 160 2.92 -12.94 3.00
C VAL A 160 3.23 -11.49 2.69
N PHE A 161 3.44 -10.63 3.71
CA PHE A 161 3.80 -9.22 3.53
C PHE A 161 5.10 -9.06 2.76
N GLN A 162 6.12 -9.87 3.06
CA GLN A 162 7.35 -9.88 2.29
C GLN A 162 7.11 -10.17 0.80
N ILE A 163 6.27 -11.16 0.48
CA ILE A 163 5.92 -11.51 -0.91
C ILE A 163 5.09 -10.41 -1.59
N ALA A 164 4.08 -9.88 -0.89
CA ALA A 164 3.24 -8.79 -1.39
C ALA A 164 4.09 -7.57 -1.78
N THR A 165 5.10 -7.28 -0.97
CA THR A 165 6.08 -6.22 -1.22
C THR A 165 6.88 -6.50 -2.50
N TYR A 166 7.45 -7.69 -2.65
CA TYR A 166 8.17 -8.03 -3.89
C TYR A 166 7.30 -7.86 -5.14
N VAL A 167 6.07 -8.38 -5.12
CA VAL A 167 5.15 -8.27 -6.26
C VAL A 167 4.82 -6.81 -6.57
N ALA A 168 4.53 -6.01 -5.54
CA ALA A 168 4.23 -4.59 -5.69
C ALA A 168 5.41 -3.83 -6.32
N TYR A 169 6.63 -3.99 -5.79
CA TYR A 169 7.78 -3.23 -6.26
C TYR A 169 8.37 -3.75 -7.59
N ILE A 170 8.24 -5.03 -7.90
CA ILE A 170 8.50 -5.56 -9.26
C ILE A 170 7.56 -4.90 -10.27
N SER A 171 6.28 -4.73 -9.92
CA SER A 171 5.30 -4.10 -10.82
C SER A 171 5.63 -2.65 -11.15
N LEU A 172 6.37 -1.93 -10.29
CA LEU A 172 6.78 -0.56 -10.55
C LEU A 172 7.72 -0.43 -11.76
N ILE A 173 8.51 -1.46 -12.07
CA ILE A 173 9.45 -1.41 -13.20
C ILE A 173 8.70 -1.21 -14.53
N PRO A 174 7.74 -2.08 -14.92
CA PRO A 174 6.94 -1.85 -16.12
C PRO A 174 6.00 -0.64 -16.02
N ILE A 175 5.48 -0.29 -14.82
CA ILE A 175 4.67 0.93 -14.63
C ILE A 175 5.50 2.17 -14.98
N GLY A 176 6.65 2.36 -14.33
CA GLY A 176 7.54 3.48 -14.56
C GLY A 176 8.08 3.51 -15.99
N GLY A 177 8.44 2.35 -16.54
CA GLY A 177 8.91 2.23 -17.91
C GLY A 177 7.86 2.57 -18.96
N GLY A 178 6.58 2.31 -18.67
CA GLY A 178 5.47 2.73 -19.52
C GLY A 178 5.17 4.23 -19.38
N ILE A 179 5.17 4.76 -18.15
CA ILE A 179 5.01 6.19 -17.88
C ILE A 179 6.09 7.01 -18.60
N ALA A 180 7.35 6.61 -18.51
CA ALA A 180 8.51 7.31 -19.08
C ALA A 180 8.41 7.57 -20.59
N VAL A 181 7.67 6.72 -21.31
CA VAL A 181 7.50 6.78 -22.78
C VAL A 181 6.07 7.09 -23.22
N SER A 182 5.16 7.36 -22.27
CA SER A 182 3.73 7.57 -22.54
C SER A 182 3.37 8.99 -22.94
N GLY A 183 4.16 9.98 -22.52
CA GLY A 183 3.81 11.40 -22.63
C GLY A 183 2.68 11.87 -21.69
N ILE A 184 2.14 10.99 -20.83
CA ILE A 184 1.08 11.36 -19.86
C ILE A 184 1.61 12.36 -18.83
N VAL A 185 2.84 12.14 -18.38
CA VAL A 185 3.58 13.04 -17.48
C VAL A 185 5.02 13.14 -17.94
N ARG A 186 5.76 14.01 -17.26
CA ARG A 186 7.22 14.13 -17.40
C ARG A 186 7.92 12.77 -17.23
N LYS A 187 8.81 12.44 -18.17
CA LYS A 187 9.53 11.15 -18.22
C LYS A 187 10.29 10.81 -16.94
N GLU A 188 10.71 11.84 -16.21
CA GLU A 188 11.45 11.74 -14.95
C GLU A 188 10.65 11.01 -13.87
N PHE A 189 9.32 11.13 -13.85
CA PHE A 189 8.48 10.34 -12.94
C PHE A 189 8.56 8.86 -13.25
N GLY A 190 8.57 8.49 -14.53
CA GLY A 190 8.72 7.09 -14.93
C GLY A 190 10.05 6.49 -14.49
N TRP A 191 11.14 7.24 -14.64
CA TRP A 191 12.47 6.83 -14.16
C TRP A 191 12.55 6.74 -12.65
N LEU A 192 11.97 7.70 -11.93
CA LEU A 192 11.90 7.68 -10.47
C LEU A 192 11.10 6.47 -9.96
N ILE A 193 9.97 6.13 -10.59
CA ILE A 193 9.17 4.95 -10.24
C ILE A 193 9.96 3.65 -10.47
N ILE A 194 10.72 3.55 -11.57
CA ILE A 194 11.63 2.41 -11.79
C ILE A 194 12.68 2.33 -10.68
N ALA A 195 13.32 3.46 -10.35
CA ALA A 195 14.34 3.50 -9.31
C ALA A 195 13.78 3.05 -7.96
N ILE A 196 12.59 3.53 -7.58
CA ILE A 196 11.88 3.09 -6.36
C ILE A 196 11.67 1.58 -6.40
N GLY A 197 11.15 1.04 -7.52
CA GLY A 197 10.97 -0.40 -7.69
C GLY A 197 12.26 -1.18 -7.44
N VAL A 198 13.33 -0.87 -8.17
CA VAL A 198 14.60 -1.59 -8.09
C VAL A 198 15.27 -1.47 -6.72
N VAL A 199 15.38 -0.24 -6.19
CA VAL A 199 16.00 0.02 -4.88
C VAL A 199 15.27 -0.73 -3.79
N THR A 200 13.94 -0.73 -3.81
CA THR A 200 13.16 -1.46 -2.81
C THR A 200 13.40 -2.94 -2.87
N LEU A 201 13.40 -3.54 -4.06
CA LEU A 201 13.64 -4.97 -4.21
C LEU A 201 14.99 -5.39 -3.63
N VAL A 202 16.04 -4.60 -3.87
CA VAL A 202 17.36 -4.86 -3.28
C VAL A 202 17.31 -4.73 -1.77
N LEU A 203 16.77 -3.62 -1.25
CA LEU A 203 16.75 -3.35 0.18
C LEU A 203 15.92 -4.39 0.94
N THR A 204 14.73 -4.75 0.46
CA THR A 204 13.87 -5.74 1.12
C THR A 204 14.40 -7.17 0.99
N SER A 205 15.36 -7.42 0.08
CA SER A 205 16.07 -8.70 -0.02
C SER A 205 17.18 -8.85 1.01
N VAL A 206 17.86 -7.75 1.34
CA VAL A 206 18.96 -7.75 2.33
C VAL A 206 18.47 -7.45 3.75
N MET A 207 17.36 -6.73 3.88
CA MET A 207 16.70 -6.36 5.14
C MET A 207 15.22 -6.78 5.07
N PRO A 208 14.90 -8.03 5.47
CA PRO A 208 13.52 -8.53 5.44
C PRO A 208 12.60 -7.68 6.32
N ILE A 209 11.34 -7.49 5.90
CA ILE A 209 10.37 -6.59 6.54
C ILE A 209 10.06 -6.98 7.99
N LYS A 210 10.19 -8.27 8.33
CA LYS A 210 10.01 -8.76 9.70
C LYS A 210 11.09 -8.29 10.68
N THR A 211 12.19 -7.71 10.20
CA THR A 211 13.25 -7.15 11.05
C THR A 211 12.95 -5.68 11.34
N GLU A 212 13.43 -5.16 12.47
CA GLU A 212 13.31 -3.73 12.80
C GLU A 212 13.82 -2.83 11.66
N ALA A 213 15.05 -3.07 11.18
CA ALA A 213 15.65 -2.31 10.10
C ALA A 213 14.85 -2.42 8.79
N GLY A 214 14.35 -3.62 8.47
CA GLY A 214 13.53 -3.84 7.27
C GLY A 214 12.18 -3.15 7.34
N ASN A 215 11.51 -3.17 8.49
CA ASN A 215 10.22 -2.50 8.69
C ASN A 215 10.35 -0.97 8.55
N VAL A 216 11.36 -0.39 9.19
CA VAL A 216 11.67 1.06 9.07
C VAL A 216 12.00 1.42 7.61
N THR A 217 12.85 0.64 6.97
CA THR A 217 13.23 0.85 5.56
C THR A 217 12.00 0.80 4.64
N PHE A 218 11.12 -0.18 4.85
CA PHE A 218 9.87 -0.29 4.12
C PHE A 218 8.99 0.96 4.31
N GLY A 219 8.84 1.46 5.53
CA GLY A 219 8.07 2.67 5.83
C GLY A 219 8.59 3.90 5.09
N ILE A 220 9.92 4.10 5.06
CA ILE A 220 10.56 5.21 4.33
C ILE A 220 10.31 5.08 2.82
N ILE A 221 10.45 3.88 2.27
CA ILE A 221 10.21 3.64 0.85
C ILE A 221 8.75 3.86 0.49
N ALA A 222 7.82 3.37 1.32
CA ALA A 222 6.39 3.58 1.13
C ALA A 222 6.05 5.08 1.16
N LEU A 223 6.73 5.88 1.99
CA LEU A 223 6.63 7.34 1.97
C LEU A 223 7.10 7.93 0.64
N VAL A 224 8.30 7.57 0.18
CA VAL A 224 8.88 8.08 -1.08
C VAL A 224 8.00 7.70 -2.28
N TRP A 225 7.54 6.45 -2.32
CA TRP A 225 6.56 5.97 -3.29
C TRP A 225 5.28 6.78 -3.24
N GLY A 226 4.72 6.96 -2.05
CA GLY A 226 3.44 7.64 -1.84
C GLY A 226 3.50 9.09 -2.32
N LEU A 227 4.55 9.81 -1.94
CA LEU A 227 4.82 11.18 -2.38
C LEU A 227 5.03 11.27 -3.89
N THR A 228 5.73 10.31 -4.49
CA THR A 228 5.97 10.29 -5.95
C THR A 228 4.65 10.24 -6.71
N PHE A 229 3.75 9.33 -6.34
CA PHE A 229 2.45 9.20 -7.00
C PHE A 229 1.50 10.37 -6.69
N LEU A 230 1.53 10.90 -5.46
CA LEU A 230 0.79 12.10 -5.08
C LEU A 230 1.17 13.30 -5.96
N VAL A 231 2.47 13.61 -6.06
CA VAL A 231 2.96 14.74 -6.86
C VAL A 231 2.63 14.54 -8.34
N MET A 232 2.74 13.31 -8.84
CA MET A 232 2.33 12.98 -10.21
C MET A 232 0.84 13.26 -10.44
N GLY A 233 -0.04 12.85 -9.51
CA GLY A 233 -1.48 13.13 -9.59
C GLY A 233 -1.82 14.61 -9.56
N LEU A 234 -1.18 15.38 -8.68
CA LEU A 234 -1.32 16.83 -8.62
C LEU A 234 -0.85 17.53 -9.90
N GLN A 235 0.23 17.04 -10.50
CA GLN A 235 0.73 17.59 -11.77
C GLN A 235 -0.28 17.37 -12.91
N ILE A 236 -0.84 16.16 -13.04
CA ILE A 236 -1.84 15.85 -14.05
C ILE A 236 -3.08 16.75 -13.88
N MET A 237 -3.56 16.94 -12.64
CA MET A 237 -4.68 17.84 -12.38
C MET A 237 -4.39 19.29 -12.78
N ARG A 238 -3.19 19.79 -12.45
CA ARG A 238 -2.78 21.15 -12.82
C ARG A 238 -2.70 21.34 -14.34
N GLN A 239 -2.21 20.34 -15.08
CA GLN A 239 -2.15 20.39 -16.53
C GLN A 239 -3.54 20.51 -17.17
N ASP A 240 -4.52 19.76 -16.66
CA ASP A 240 -5.91 19.85 -17.13
C ASP A 240 -6.53 21.22 -16.88
N MET A 241 -6.29 21.83 -15.71
CA MET A 241 -6.81 23.17 -15.36
C MET A 241 -6.20 24.27 -16.25
N ASN A 242 -4.91 24.17 -16.55
CA ASN A 242 -4.25 25.14 -17.42
C ASN A 242 -4.69 24.98 -18.88
N GLY A 243 -4.94 23.73 -19.31
CA GLY A 243 -5.43 23.44 -20.66
C GLY A 243 -6.87 23.91 -20.91
N SER A 244 -7.74 23.94 -19.88
CA SER A 244 -9.10 24.48 -20.02
C SER A 244 -9.12 26.01 -20.13
N ASN A 245 -8.26 26.72 -19.40
CA ASN A 245 -8.23 28.18 -19.41
C ASN A 245 -7.68 28.77 -20.72
N ALA A 246 -6.80 28.05 -21.42
CA ALA A 246 -6.30 28.49 -22.73
C ALA A 246 -7.36 28.43 -23.85
N SER A 247 -8.41 27.61 -23.70
CA SER A 247 -9.49 27.51 -24.70
C SER A 247 -10.57 28.58 -24.57
N THR A 248 -10.63 29.28 -23.43
CA THR A 248 -11.57 30.40 -23.21
C THR A 248 -11.01 31.73 -23.71
N ASP A 249 -9.68 31.88 -23.78
CA ASP A 249 -9.02 33.11 -24.24
C ASP A 249 -8.96 33.24 -25.78
N SER A 250 -9.24 32.16 -26.53
CA SER A 250 -9.25 32.20 -28.01
C SER A 250 -10.63 32.54 -28.61
N THR A 251 -11.59 32.91 -27.77
CA THR A 251 -12.98 33.24 -28.16
C THR A 251 -13.34 34.72 -27.97
N GLU A 252 -12.37 35.58 -27.68
CA GLU A 252 -12.51 37.05 -27.72
C GLU A 252 -11.70 37.63 -28.88
#